data_AF-A0AAV2PRZ9-F1
#
_entry.id   AF-A0AAV2PRZ9-F1
#
_cell.length_a   1.000
_cell.length_b   1.000
_cell.length_c   1.000
_cell.angle_alpha   90.00
_cell.angle_beta   90.00
_cell.angle_gamma   90.00
#
_symmetry.space_group_name_H-M   'P 1'
#
loop_
_entity.id
_entity.type
_entity.pdbx_description
1 polymer ?
#
loop_
_entity_poly.entity_id
_entity_poly.type
_entity_poly.pdbx_seq_one_letter_code
_entity_poly.pdbx_strand_id
1 'polypeptide(L)'
;YSAYLECNQWLFRGHIAEPTNAGRFIDKVATVLGGAAEDAIWNVGITLLAMGRHHEEVEAALHRYENTQPDKEYALNGNRFYYQSDMMVQHRQNYMASLRILSNRTSRPETWPDSNLNANGYFQADGWLSILIHGGEFGGKTSYIYGVYDWAKVPGVTNLYTTDIPK
;
A
#
# COMPACT_ATOMS: atom_id res chain seq x y z
N TYR A 1 -14.05 -11.02 -8.48
CA TYR A 1 -12.73 -11.66 -8.72
C TYR A 1 -11.69 -10.68 -9.24
N SER A 2 -11.87 -10.01 -10.39
CA SER A 2 -10.85 -9.11 -10.96
C SER A 2 -10.38 -8.01 -9.99
N ALA A 3 -11.28 -7.26 -9.35
CA ALA A 3 -10.88 -6.26 -8.36
C ALA A 3 -10.00 -6.82 -7.23
N TYR A 4 -10.24 -8.07 -6.81
CA TYR A 4 -9.44 -8.74 -5.79
C TYR A 4 -8.09 -9.23 -6.34
N LEU A 5 -8.13 -10.00 -7.44
CA LEU A 5 -6.96 -10.68 -8.01
C LEU A 5 -6.05 -9.74 -8.82
N GLU A 6 -6.59 -8.67 -9.39
CA GLU A 6 -5.86 -7.75 -10.27
C GLU A 6 -5.56 -6.40 -9.61
N CYS A 7 -6.23 -6.07 -8.51
CA CYS A 7 -5.99 -4.82 -7.80
C CYS A 7 -5.56 -5.10 -6.36
N ASN A 8 -6.48 -5.54 -5.50
CA ASN A 8 -6.23 -5.62 -4.05
C ASN A 8 -4.97 -6.41 -3.76
N GLN A 9 -4.85 -7.68 -4.16
CA GLN A 9 -3.68 -8.50 -3.78
C GLN A 9 -2.31 -7.90 -4.14
N TRP A 10 -2.24 -7.02 -5.14
CA TRP A 10 -1.01 -6.37 -5.57
C TRP A 10 -0.66 -5.17 -4.68
N LEU A 11 -1.64 -4.55 -4.05
CA LEU A 11 -1.47 -3.38 -3.19
C LEU A 11 -1.17 -3.76 -1.73
N PHE A 12 -0.94 -5.03 -1.42
CA PHE A 12 -0.60 -5.49 -0.08
C PHE A 12 0.62 -6.41 -0.06
N ARG A 13 1.31 -6.42 1.06
CA ARG A 13 2.36 -7.38 1.41
C ARG A 13 2.12 -7.87 2.82
N GLY A 14 1.69 -9.13 2.98
CA GLY A 14 1.20 -9.62 4.27
C GLY A 14 0.03 -8.78 4.76
N HIS A 15 0.16 -8.25 5.98
CA HIS A 15 -0.85 -7.38 6.62
C HIS A 15 -0.69 -5.89 6.29
N ILE A 16 0.21 -5.53 5.38
CA ILE A 16 0.52 -4.13 5.09
C ILE A 16 -0.07 -3.72 3.76
N ALA A 17 -0.89 -2.67 3.79
CA ALA A 17 -1.28 -1.95 2.59
C ALA A 17 -0.11 -1.10 2.11
N GLU A 18 0.01 -0.97 0.79
CA GLU A 18 0.83 0.05 0.20
C GLU A 18 0.45 1.42 0.78
N PRO A 19 1.39 2.19 1.36
CA PRO A 19 1.01 3.34 2.18
C PRO A 19 0.23 4.42 1.45
N THR A 20 0.60 4.71 0.21
CA THR A 20 -0.03 5.78 -0.57
C THR A 20 -1.44 5.43 -1.05
N ASN A 21 -1.82 4.15 -1.00
CA ASN A 21 -3.17 3.68 -1.26
C ASN A 21 -4.16 4.05 -0.13
N ALA A 22 -3.67 4.37 1.07
CA ALA A 22 -4.52 4.79 2.20
C ALA A 22 -5.13 6.20 2.04
N GLY A 23 -4.63 6.99 1.09
CA GLY A 23 -5.06 8.38 0.87
C GLY A 23 -4.96 9.21 2.15
N ARG A 24 -6.02 9.94 2.48
CA ARG A 24 -6.04 10.80 3.68
C ARG A 24 -5.89 10.03 5.01
N PHE A 25 -6.15 8.72 4.99
CA PHE A 25 -6.08 7.89 6.19
C PHE A 25 -4.69 7.28 6.40
N ILE A 26 -3.68 7.73 5.66
CA ILE A 26 -2.31 7.30 5.87
C ILE A 26 -1.88 7.49 7.33
N ASP A 27 -2.33 8.53 8.04
CA ASP A 27 -2.02 8.72 9.47
C ASP A 27 -2.73 7.75 10.43
N LYS A 28 -3.55 6.82 9.91
CA LYS A 28 -4.28 5.80 10.69
C LYS A 28 -3.59 4.45 10.55
N VAL A 29 -3.06 3.96 11.67
CA VAL A 29 -2.40 2.65 11.75
C VAL A 29 -3.27 1.52 11.17
N ALA A 30 -4.57 1.53 11.47
CA ALA A 30 -5.51 0.51 11.01
C ALA A 30 -5.62 0.43 9.47
N THR A 31 -5.37 1.53 8.76
CA THR A 31 -5.53 1.59 7.30
C THR A 31 -4.29 1.08 6.57
N VAL A 32 -3.10 1.19 7.16
CA VAL A 32 -1.85 0.77 6.49
C VAL A 32 -1.28 -0.52 7.08
N LEU A 33 -1.37 -0.73 8.39
CA LEU A 33 -0.75 -1.86 9.09
C LEU A 33 -1.75 -2.79 9.81
N GLY A 34 -3.05 -2.64 9.55
CA GLY A 34 -4.10 -3.29 10.33
C GLY A 34 -5.30 -3.75 9.50
N GLY A 35 -6.50 -3.41 9.97
CA GLY A 35 -7.77 -3.96 9.49
C GLY A 35 -8.02 -3.83 7.99
N ALA A 36 -7.42 -2.86 7.30
CA ALA A 36 -7.60 -2.74 5.85
C ALA A 36 -7.14 -4.00 5.08
N ALA A 37 -6.04 -4.62 5.49
CA ALA A 37 -5.57 -5.86 4.86
C ALA A 37 -6.47 -7.05 5.22
N GLU A 38 -6.92 -7.11 6.47
CA GLU A 38 -7.85 -8.13 6.95
C GLU A 38 -9.16 -8.09 6.15
N ASP A 39 -9.73 -6.91 5.96
CA ASP A 39 -10.97 -6.76 5.20
C ASP A 39 -10.75 -7.01 3.70
N ALA A 40 -9.75 -6.36 3.10
CA ALA A 40 -9.57 -6.36 1.65
C ALA A 40 -8.97 -7.66 1.09
N ILE A 41 -8.22 -8.40 1.90
CA ILE A 41 -7.56 -9.65 1.51
C ILE A 41 -8.23 -10.85 2.19
N TRP A 42 -8.23 -10.91 3.52
CA TRP A 42 -8.70 -12.10 4.23
C TRP A 42 -10.21 -12.31 4.09
N ASN A 43 -11.03 -11.35 4.54
CA ASN A 43 -12.49 -11.49 4.56
C ASN A 43 -13.06 -11.66 3.14
N VAL A 44 -12.55 -10.89 2.18
CA VAL A 44 -12.92 -11.04 0.77
C VAL A 44 -12.45 -12.38 0.21
N GLY A 45 -11.21 -12.81 0.48
CA GLY A 45 -10.66 -14.07 -0.01
C GLY A 45 -11.46 -15.28 0.47
N ILE A 46 -11.78 -15.36 1.76
CA ILE A 46 -12.63 -16.43 2.33
C ILE A 46 -14.01 -16.44 1.67
N THR A 47 -14.60 -15.26 1.46
CA THR A 47 -15.89 -15.14 0.76
C THR A 47 -15.79 -15.65 -0.69
N LEU A 48 -14.71 -15.33 -1.41
CA LEU A 48 -14.49 -15.76 -2.79
C LEU A 48 -14.22 -17.26 -2.92
N LEU A 49 -13.55 -17.89 -1.93
CA LEU A 49 -13.38 -19.35 -1.87
C LEU A 49 -14.73 -20.06 -1.73
N ALA A 50 -15.60 -19.55 -0.86
CA ALA A 50 -16.94 -20.09 -0.66
C ALA A 50 -17.82 -20.01 -1.92
N MET A 51 -17.55 -19.03 -2.80
CA MET A 51 -18.23 -18.88 -4.10
C MET A 51 -17.73 -19.88 -5.17
N GLY A 52 -16.62 -20.60 -4.93
CA GLY A 52 -16.27 -21.78 -5.72
C GLY A 52 -15.52 -21.52 -7.04
N ARG A 53 -14.84 -20.39 -7.21
CA ARG A 53 -14.07 -20.07 -8.44
C ARG A 53 -12.71 -19.46 -8.09
N HIS A 54 -11.73 -19.65 -8.98
CA HIS A 54 -10.35 -19.14 -8.81
C HIS A 54 -9.72 -19.59 -7.49
N HIS A 55 -9.96 -20.85 -7.08
CA HIS A 55 -9.52 -21.37 -5.79
C HIS A 55 -8.01 -21.23 -5.60
N GLU A 56 -7.22 -21.69 -6.57
CA GLU A 56 -5.76 -21.64 -6.50
C GLU A 56 -5.24 -20.21 -6.35
N GLU A 57 -5.77 -19.25 -7.13
CA GLU A 57 -5.30 -17.86 -7.06
C GLU A 57 -5.69 -17.17 -5.75
N VAL A 58 -6.88 -17.50 -5.22
CA VAL A 58 -7.37 -16.95 -3.96
C VAL A 58 -6.64 -17.57 -2.76
N GLU A 59 -6.42 -18.89 -2.75
CA GLU A 59 -5.60 -19.58 -1.74
C GLU A 59 -4.19 -19.02 -1.71
N ALA A 60 -3.57 -18.80 -2.88
CA ALA A 60 -2.27 -18.16 -2.96
C ALA A 60 -2.28 -16.73 -2.37
N ALA A 61 -3.36 -15.96 -2.56
CA ALA A 61 -3.50 -14.63 -1.98
C ALA A 61 -3.63 -14.67 -0.45
N LEU A 62 -4.38 -15.63 0.09
CA LEU A 62 -4.50 -15.85 1.53
C LEU A 62 -3.18 -16.32 2.14
N HIS A 63 -2.46 -17.21 1.45
CA HIS A 63 -1.12 -17.63 1.87
C HIS A 63 -0.16 -16.43 1.98
N ARG A 64 -0.20 -15.49 1.02
CA ARG A 64 0.61 -14.26 1.06
C ARG A 64 0.19 -13.29 2.16
N TYR A 65 -1.08 -13.30 2.55
CA TYR A 65 -1.58 -12.49 3.66
C TYR A 65 -1.03 -13.00 5.00
N GLU A 66 -1.06 -14.32 5.21
CA GLU A 66 -0.54 -14.96 6.43
C GLU A 66 1.00 -14.95 6.48
N ASN A 67 1.65 -15.00 5.31
CA ASN A 67 3.09 -15.11 5.18
C ASN A 67 3.68 -13.93 4.40
N THR A 68 4.20 -12.94 5.11
CA THR A 68 4.88 -11.78 4.50
C THR A 68 6.06 -12.18 3.60
N GLN A 69 6.67 -13.35 3.83
CA GLN A 69 7.64 -14.01 2.95
C GLN A 69 7.02 -15.35 2.50
N PRO A 70 6.22 -15.37 1.42
CA PRO A 70 5.51 -16.56 1.00
C PRO A 70 6.45 -17.60 0.39
N ASP A 71 6.01 -18.85 0.39
CA ASP A 71 6.64 -19.90 -0.40
C ASP A 71 6.62 -19.54 -1.88
N LYS A 72 7.63 -20.04 -2.61
CA LYS A 72 7.89 -19.65 -3.99
C LYS A 72 6.69 -19.89 -4.92
N GLU A 73 5.92 -20.95 -4.68
CA GLU A 73 4.74 -21.30 -5.48
C GLU A 73 3.55 -20.36 -5.25
N TYR A 74 3.43 -19.78 -4.06
CA TYR A 74 2.42 -18.77 -3.74
C TYR A 74 2.95 -17.34 -3.88
N ALA A 75 4.19 -17.14 -4.31
CA ALA A 75 4.76 -15.81 -4.44
C ALA A 75 4.18 -15.05 -5.63
N LEU A 76 3.76 -13.81 -5.39
CA LEU A 76 3.41 -12.90 -6.48
C LEU A 76 4.72 -12.46 -7.18
N ASN A 77 4.78 -12.59 -8.50
CA ASN A 77 5.95 -12.23 -9.28
C ASN A 77 5.56 -11.47 -10.53
N GLY A 78 5.87 -10.17 -10.56
CA GLY A 78 5.59 -9.35 -11.73
C GLY A 78 5.68 -7.86 -11.44
N ASN A 79 5.37 -7.09 -12.48
CA ASN A 79 5.17 -5.66 -12.41
C ASN A 79 3.72 -5.36 -12.79
N ARG A 80 3.09 -4.41 -12.11
CA ARG A 80 1.77 -3.91 -12.46
C ARG A 80 1.80 -2.40 -12.45
N PHE A 81 1.42 -1.79 -13.56
CA PHE A 81 1.24 -0.35 -13.68
C PHE A 81 -0.24 0.00 -13.80
N TYR A 82 -0.76 0.70 -12.79
CA TYR A 82 -2.12 1.23 -12.76
C TYR A 82 -2.14 2.60 -13.45
N TYR A 83 -2.19 2.58 -14.78
CA TYR A 83 -2.10 3.80 -15.60
C TYR A 83 -3.18 4.85 -15.30
N GLN A 84 -4.33 4.45 -14.77
CA GLN A 84 -5.43 5.36 -14.39
C GLN A 84 -5.16 6.07 -13.05
N SER A 85 -4.35 5.48 -12.18
CA SER A 85 -4.09 5.98 -10.81
C SER A 85 -2.65 6.44 -10.61
N ASP A 86 -1.83 6.41 -11.67
CA ASP A 86 -0.41 6.79 -11.67
C ASP A 86 0.39 6.06 -10.57
N MET A 87 0.23 4.74 -10.51
CA MET A 87 0.88 3.90 -9.52
C MET A 87 1.48 2.65 -10.16
N MET A 88 2.68 2.27 -9.73
CA MET A 88 3.34 1.04 -10.13
C MET A 88 3.64 0.18 -8.91
N VAL A 89 3.50 -1.13 -9.06
CA VAL A 89 3.92 -2.10 -8.05
C VAL A 89 4.73 -3.22 -8.70
N GLN A 90 5.88 -3.50 -8.11
CA GLN A 90 6.73 -4.65 -8.35
C GLN A 90 6.59 -5.63 -7.20
N HIS A 91 6.26 -6.89 -7.51
CA HIS A 91 6.31 -7.98 -6.55
C HIS A 91 7.38 -8.99 -6.93
N ARG A 92 8.11 -9.44 -5.90
CA ARG A 92 9.01 -10.59 -5.92
C ARG A 92 8.76 -11.42 -4.67
N GLN A 93 9.29 -12.64 -4.67
CA GLN A 93 9.17 -13.53 -3.52
C GLN A 93 9.60 -12.86 -2.21
N ASN A 94 10.68 -12.07 -2.24
CA ASN A 94 11.27 -11.55 -1.01
C ASN A 94 10.91 -10.09 -0.71
N TYR A 95 10.29 -9.37 -1.66
CA TYR A 95 9.95 -7.97 -1.46
C TYR A 95 8.79 -7.52 -2.36
N MET A 96 8.16 -6.42 -1.95
CA MET A 96 7.31 -5.58 -2.77
C MET A 96 7.93 -4.19 -2.84
N ALA A 97 7.95 -3.59 -4.03
CA ALA A 97 8.32 -2.19 -4.20
C ALA A 97 7.21 -1.49 -4.97
N SER A 98 6.77 -0.32 -4.51
CA SER A 98 5.77 0.49 -5.21
C SER A 98 6.28 1.89 -5.45
N LEU A 99 5.81 2.49 -6.52
CA LEU A 99 6.09 3.86 -6.88
C LEU A 99 4.77 4.58 -7.14
N ARG A 100 4.55 5.69 -6.45
CA ARG A 100 3.43 6.59 -6.75
C ARG A 100 3.92 7.87 -7.41
N ILE A 101 3.34 8.20 -8.55
CA ILE A 101 3.63 9.41 -9.32
C ILE A 101 2.35 10.25 -9.49
N LEU A 102 2.55 11.49 -9.91
CA LEU A 102 1.48 12.45 -10.18
C LEU A 102 1.55 12.86 -11.66
N SER A 103 0.38 13.02 -12.28
CA SER A 103 0.27 13.61 -13.62
C SER A 103 -0.96 14.51 -13.71
N ASN A 104 -1.16 15.17 -14.85
CA ASN A 104 -2.37 15.97 -15.10
C ASN A 104 -3.68 15.15 -15.12
N ARG A 105 -3.61 13.82 -15.02
CA ARG A 105 -4.77 12.92 -14.96
C ARG A 105 -5.20 12.60 -13.52
N THR A 106 -4.31 12.76 -12.56
CA THR A 106 -4.50 12.33 -11.17
C THR A 106 -4.29 13.50 -10.22
N SER A 107 -4.83 13.36 -9.02
CA SER A 107 -4.72 14.39 -7.98
C SER A 107 -3.67 14.00 -6.96
N ARG A 108 -3.07 15.01 -6.31
CA ARG A 108 -2.30 14.81 -5.08
C ARG A 108 -3.18 14.14 -4.02
N PRO A 109 -2.58 13.40 -3.07
CA PRO A 109 -3.33 12.75 -2.01
C PRO A 109 -4.16 13.76 -1.23
N GLU A 110 -5.39 13.36 -0.93
CA GLU A 110 -6.35 14.24 -0.28
C GLU A 110 -5.90 14.56 1.15
N THR A 111 -6.07 15.83 1.52
CA THR A 111 -5.92 16.33 2.88
C THR A 111 -7.30 16.80 3.33
N TRP A 112 -7.70 16.47 4.56
CA TRP A 112 -8.97 16.95 5.12
C TRP A 112 -8.71 17.98 6.24
N PRO A 113 -8.97 19.28 5.99
CA PRO A 113 -8.63 20.34 6.94
C PRO A 113 -9.26 20.16 8.32
N ASP A 114 -10.54 19.79 8.38
CA ASP A 114 -11.30 19.76 9.65
C ASP A 114 -10.88 18.63 10.60
N SER A 115 -10.26 17.57 10.07
CA SER A 115 -9.86 16.39 10.84
C SER A 115 -8.35 16.23 10.96
N ASN A 116 -7.58 17.17 10.38
CA ASN A 116 -6.12 17.15 10.31
C ASN A 116 -5.56 15.84 9.72
N LEU A 117 -6.38 15.11 8.96
CA LEU A 117 -5.98 13.89 8.28
C LEU A 117 -5.10 14.23 7.09
N ASN A 118 -3.91 13.64 7.06
CA ASN A 118 -2.92 13.81 6.02
C ASN A 118 -2.44 15.25 5.82
N ALA A 119 -2.41 16.04 6.91
CA ALA A 119 -2.10 17.47 6.87
C ALA A 119 -0.75 17.81 6.22
N ASN A 120 0.20 16.88 6.29
CA ASN A 120 1.57 17.04 5.78
C ASN A 120 1.86 16.17 4.54
N GLY A 121 0.83 15.56 3.94
CA GLY A 121 0.97 14.60 2.85
C GLY A 121 1.26 15.15 1.46
N TYR A 122 1.75 16.37 1.34
CA TYR A 122 1.85 17.06 0.04
C TYR A 122 2.71 16.31 -0.98
N PHE A 123 3.85 15.77 -0.54
CA PHE A 123 4.87 15.15 -1.38
C PHE A 123 4.61 13.66 -1.70
N GLN A 124 3.50 13.10 -1.25
CA GLN A 124 3.25 11.65 -1.33
C GLN A 124 3.11 11.08 -2.74
N ALA A 125 2.76 11.91 -3.73
CA ALA A 125 2.65 11.50 -5.13
C ALA A 125 3.80 12.01 -6.00
N ASP A 126 4.85 12.63 -5.42
CA ASP A 126 5.98 13.20 -6.17
C ASP A 126 7.10 12.17 -6.42
N GLY A 127 6.73 10.90 -6.61
CA GLY A 127 7.68 9.80 -6.79
C GLY A 127 8.01 9.05 -5.51
N TRP A 128 7.04 8.87 -4.60
CA TRP A 128 7.26 8.09 -3.38
C TRP A 128 7.54 6.62 -3.75
N LEU A 129 8.77 6.18 -3.48
CA LEU A 129 9.21 4.79 -3.55
C LEU A 129 9.00 4.11 -2.18
N SER A 130 8.07 3.17 -2.10
CA SER A 130 7.88 2.33 -0.91
C SER A 130 8.46 0.93 -1.15
N ILE A 131 9.11 0.36 -0.13
CA ILE A 131 9.72 -0.97 -0.16
C ILE A 131 9.26 -1.73 1.07
N LEU A 132 8.68 -2.92 0.87
CA LEU A 132 8.16 -3.81 1.91
C LEU A 132 8.83 -5.18 1.77
N ILE A 133 9.44 -5.69 2.83
CA ILE A 133 10.19 -6.96 2.87
C ILE A 133 9.64 -7.84 4.00
N HIS A 134 9.62 -7.33 5.23
CA HIS A 134 9.33 -8.07 6.46
C HIS A 134 8.07 -7.62 7.17
N GLY A 135 7.54 -6.44 6.82
CA GLY A 135 6.30 -5.94 7.40
C GLY A 135 6.49 -5.09 8.66
N GLY A 136 7.66 -4.46 8.80
CA GLY A 136 7.99 -3.56 9.91
C GLY A 136 8.55 -2.21 9.44
N GLU A 137 8.68 -2.00 8.14
CA GLU A 137 9.36 -0.86 7.52
C GLU A 137 8.70 0.48 7.85
N PHE A 138 7.38 0.47 7.99
CA PHE A 138 6.57 1.63 8.36
C PHE A 138 6.06 1.57 9.81
N GLY A 139 6.63 0.68 10.63
CA GLY A 139 6.21 0.39 11.99
C GLY A 139 5.42 -0.92 12.12
N GLY A 140 4.81 -1.14 13.29
CA GLY A 140 3.94 -2.28 13.59
C GLY A 140 2.52 -1.86 14.00
N LYS A 141 1.70 -2.85 14.39
CA LYS A 141 0.27 -2.64 14.75
C LYS A 141 0.04 -1.62 15.88
N THR A 142 1.06 -1.35 16.70
CA THR A 142 1.00 -0.44 17.86
C THR A 142 1.91 0.78 17.75
N SER A 143 2.85 0.79 16.79
CA SER A 143 3.83 1.87 16.62
C SER A 143 3.97 2.18 15.14
N TYR A 144 3.68 3.42 14.75
CA TYR A 144 3.55 3.77 13.35
C TYR A 144 4.30 5.04 13.01
N ILE A 145 5.03 5.03 11.89
CA ILE A 145 6.03 6.07 11.64
C ILE A 145 5.43 7.40 11.18
N TYR A 146 4.22 7.43 10.58
CA TYR A 146 3.68 8.69 10.01
C TYR A 146 3.33 9.78 11.03
N GLY A 147 3.23 9.43 12.32
CA GLY A 147 3.15 10.43 13.40
C GLY A 147 4.45 11.17 13.67
N VAL A 148 5.60 10.62 13.26
CA VAL A 148 6.95 11.20 13.46
C VAL A 148 7.73 11.35 12.15
N TYR A 149 7.06 11.15 11.02
CA TYR A 149 7.69 11.09 9.72
C TYR A 149 8.09 12.47 9.24
N ASP A 150 9.32 12.58 8.76
CA ASP A 150 9.75 13.79 8.06
C ASP A 150 9.16 13.77 6.66
N TRP A 151 7.99 14.39 6.54
CA TRP A 151 7.24 14.53 5.30
C TRP A 151 7.94 15.39 4.24
N ALA A 152 9.02 16.11 4.57
CA ALA A 152 9.88 16.74 3.58
C ALA A 152 10.95 15.78 3.03
N LYS A 153 11.11 14.58 3.61
CA LYS A 153 12.08 13.55 3.19
C LYS A 153 11.41 12.22 2.86
N VAL A 154 10.32 12.30 2.09
CA VAL A 154 9.63 11.11 1.59
C VAL A 154 10.58 10.29 0.70
N PRO A 155 10.75 8.97 0.94
CA PRO A 155 11.64 8.11 0.16
C PRO A 155 11.37 8.17 -1.33
N GLY A 156 12.42 8.42 -2.12
CA GLY A 156 12.35 8.52 -3.58
C GLY A 156 11.93 9.89 -4.13
N VAL A 157 11.38 10.77 -3.29
CA VAL A 157 10.94 12.10 -3.71
C VAL A 157 12.12 13.06 -3.81
N THR A 158 12.13 13.86 -4.87
CA THR A 158 13.01 15.02 -5.00
C THR A 158 12.21 16.29 -4.76
N ASN A 159 12.56 17.07 -3.74
CA ASN A 159 11.94 18.36 -3.42
C ASN A 159 13.00 19.38 -2.96
N LEU A 160 12.54 20.61 -2.66
CA LEU A 160 13.39 21.61 -2.00
C LEU A 160 13.66 21.17 -0.56
N TYR A 161 14.89 21.40 -0.08
CA TYR A 161 15.22 21.17 1.32
C TYR A 161 14.46 22.17 2.20
N THR A 162 13.41 21.69 2.86
CA THR A 162 12.47 22.51 3.63
C THR A 162 12.00 21.78 4.89
N THR A 163 11.57 22.54 5.88
CA THR A 163 10.76 22.05 7.00
C THR A 163 9.29 22.48 6.87
N ASP A 164 9.00 23.42 5.94
CA ASP A 164 7.67 23.95 5.68
C ASP A 164 7.06 23.20 4.50
N ILE A 165 6.04 22.40 4.79
CA ILE A 165 5.34 21.57 3.81
C ILE A 165 4.21 22.39 3.21
N PRO A 166 4.09 22.44 1.86
CA PRO A 166 2.98 23.13 1.22
C PRO A 166 1.63 22.52 1.63
N LYS A 167 0.58 23.36 1.68
CA LYS A 167 -0.79 22.95 2.01
C LYS A 167 -1.70 23.03 0.79
#